data_AF-A0AAP0CJ26-F1
#
_entry.id   AF-A0AAP0CJ26-F1
#
_cell.length_a   1.000
_cell.length_b   1.000
_cell.length_c   1.000
_cell.angle_alpha   90.00
_cell.angle_beta   90.00
_cell.angle_gamma   90.00
#
_symmetry.space_group_name_H-M   'P 1'
#
loop_
_entity.id
_entity.type
_entity.pdbx_description
1 polymer ?
#
loop_
_entity_poly.entity_id
_entity_poly.type
_entity_poly.pdbx_seq_one_letter_code
_entity_poly.pdbx_strand_id
1 'polypeptide(L)'
;MRILQAPASAYVTSQRSNPKSRDAKFLEGRILQSAVIDSLLSRRIVGRRVCLTRRCVNSVSAKAASLEGEYASSMLTREAESDVLKALSQIIDPDFGTDIVSCGFVKDLNVDDASGEVSFRLELTTPACPVKDMFEQKANEVVVALPWVKNVNVTMSAQPAKQIFSAQLPVGLQTISNIIAVSSCKGGVGKSTVAVNLAYTLAGMGARVGIFDADVYGPSLPTMVSPENRLLEMNPEKKTIIPTEYMGVKMVSFGFAGQGRAIMRGPMVSGVINQLLTTAEWGELDYLVIDMPPGTGDIQLTLCQVVPLTAAVIVTTPQKLAFIDVAKGVRMFSKLKVPCVAVVENMCHFDADGKRFYPFGRGSGAQVVEQFGIPHLFELPIRPTLSASGDSGMPEVVADPQGDVADIFQNLGVCVVQQCAKIRQQVSTAVMYDKSIKAIKVKVPESNEEFLLHPATVRRNDRSAQSVDEWTGEQKLQYGDIPEDIEPEEIRPMGNYAVSITWPDGFSQIAPYDQLQSMERLVDVPQPIPA
;
A
#
# COMPACT_ATOMS: atom_id res chain seq x y z
N MET A 1 -21.13 33.52 56.14
CA MET A 1 -20.39 33.58 57.42
C MET A 1 -19.06 32.87 57.20
N ARG A 2 -17.93 33.61 57.24
CA ARG A 2 -16.49 33.22 57.11
C ARG A 2 -16.10 32.49 55.80
N ILE A 3 -15.43 33.09 54.81
CA ILE A 3 -14.12 33.81 54.74
C ILE A 3 -12.95 33.00 55.30
N LEU A 4 -11.97 32.67 54.42
CA LEU A 4 -10.50 32.72 54.58
C LEU A 4 -9.89 32.21 53.25
N GLN A 5 -9.49 33.09 52.32
CA GLN A 5 -8.18 33.75 52.16
C GLN A 5 -7.01 32.83 51.75
N ALA A 6 -6.39 33.21 50.63
CA ALA A 6 -5.13 32.71 50.07
C ALA A 6 -3.90 33.03 50.94
N PRO A 7 -2.68 32.66 50.51
CA PRO A 7 -1.88 33.69 49.84
C PRO A 7 -1.08 33.22 48.61
N ALA A 8 -0.77 34.21 47.78
CA ALA A 8 0.20 34.20 46.69
C ALA A 8 1.58 34.71 47.17
N SER A 9 2.57 34.65 46.27
CA SER A 9 3.97 35.17 46.31
C SER A 9 5.01 34.04 46.49
N ALA A 10 6.10 33.93 45.72
CA ALA A 10 6.94 34.99 45.17
C ALA A 10 7.62 34.65 43.84
N TYR A 11 7.85 35.72 43.08
CA TYR A 11 8.78 35.87 41.96
C TYR A 11 10.23 35.55 42.35
N VAL A 12 10.97 34.88 41.46
CA VAL A 12 12.41 35.14 41.25
C VAL A 12 12.70 35.20 39.75
N THR A 13 13.12 36.38 39.32
CA THR A 13 13.76 36.69 38.04
C THR A 13 15.28 36.67 38.21
N SER A 14 16.01 36.02 37.30
CA SER A 14 17.40 36.37 36.95
C SER A 14 17.64 35.96 35.48
N GLN A 15 17.56 36.92 34.56
CA GLN A 15 18.67 37.69 33.98
C GLN A 15 19.84 36.88 33.42
N ARG A 16 19.88 36.87 32.07
CA ARG A 16 21.01 37.18 31.17
C ARG A 16 22.42 36.75 31.62
N SER A 17 23.09 35.98 30.76
CA SER A 17 24.33 36.44 30.09
C SER A 17 24.88 35.40 29.11
N ASN A 18 24.97 35.80 27.84
CA ASN A 18 26.00 35.33 26.92
C ASN A 18 27.19 36.28 27.14
N PRO A 19 28.46 35.83 27.19
CA PRO A 19 29.29 36.02 25.99
C PRO A 19 30.48 35.05 25.79
N LYS A 20 30.81 34.85 24.51
CA LYS A 20 32.16 34.90 23.90
C LYS A 20 33.23 33.82 24.22
N SER A 21 33.54 33.09 23.13
CA SER A 21 34.83 33.07 22.40
C SER A 21 35.99 32.16 22.84
N ARG A 22 36.74 31.73 21.81
CA ARG A 22 38.09 31.13 21.75
C ARG A 22 38.11 29.60 21.85
N ASP A 23 38.73 28.81 20.96
CA ASP A 23 39.76 28.96 19.92
C ASP A 23 39.51 27.88 18.82
N ALA A 24 39.48 28.18 17.51
CA ALA A 24 40.61 28.31 16.59
C ALA A 24 41.65 27.16 16.66
N LYS A 25 41.71 26.32 15.62
CA LYS A 25 42.97 25.83 15.00
C LYS A 25 42.72 25.06 13.66
N PHE A 26 43.33 25.63 12.60
CA PHE A 26 43.84 25.08 11.32
C PHE A 26 42.86 24.54 10.25
N LEU A 27 42.76 25.10 9.01
CA LEU A 27 43.74 25.21 7.87
C LEU A 27 44.19 23.80 7.41
N GLU A 28 44.10 23.31 6.18
CA GLU A 28 43.97 23.76 4.77
C GLU A 28 43.20 22.63 4.03
N GLY A 29 42.46 22.81 2.93
CA GLY A 29 42.82 23.37 1.63
C GLY A 29 41.77 22.93 0.59
N ARG A 30 41.51 23.82 -0.38
CA ARG A 30 40.41 23.85 -1.37
C ARG A 30 40.68 22.88 -2.54
N ILE A 31 39.69 22.19 -3.12
CA ILE A 31 38.87 22.56 -4.30
C ILE A 31 39.60 23.44 -5.34
N LEU A 32 39.79 22.95 -6.58
CA LEU A 32 39.19 23.48 -7.83
C LEU A 32 39.80 22.91 -9.13
N GLN A 33 38.89 22.39 -9.97
CA GLN A 33 38.69 22.63 -11.42
C GLN A 33 39.59 22.09 -12.56
N SER A 34 38.85 21.60 -13.57
CA SER A 34 39.05 21.69 -15.04
C SER A 34 40.12 20.77 -15.65
N ALA A 35 40.09 20.31 -16.90
CA ALA A 35 39.15 20.24 -18.03
C ALA A 35 39.85 19.35 -19.10
N VAL A 36 39.05 18.72 -19.99
CA VAL A 36 39.29 18.41 -21.43
C VAL A 36 40.72 18.05 -21.90
N ILE A 37 40.88 16.92 -22.62
CA ILE A 37 41.51 16.84 -23.96
C ILE A 37 41.29 15.45 -24.59
N ASP A 38 40.98 15.52 -25.88
CA ASP A 38 40.65 14.49 -26.86
C ASP A 38 41.90 13.98 -27.61
N SER A 39 41.78 12.81 -28.24
CA SER A 39 42.45 12.36 -29.49
C SER A 39 44.00 12.33 -29.62
N LEU A 40 44.52 11.14 -29.99
CA LEU A 40 45.49 10.86 -31.07
C LEU A 40 46.43 9.71 -30.70
N LEU A 41 46.38 8.59 -31.44
CA LEU A 41 47.59 7.82 -31.77
C LEU A 41 47.36 6.95 -33.01
N SER A 42 47.87 7.47 -34.13
CA SER A 42 48.01 6.81 -35.41
C SER A 42 49.47 6.37 -35.58
N ARG A 43 49.65 5.13 -36.06
CA ARG A 43 50.75 4.61 -36.90
C ARG A 43 52.22 4.81 -36.45
N ARG A 44 52.92 3.69 -36.23
CA ARG A 44 54.07 3.18 -37.04
C ARG A 44 54.89 2.17 -36.23
N ILE A 45 54.91 0.91 -36.65
CA ILE A 45 56.12 0.08 -36.56
C ILE A 45 56.30 -0.64 -37.89
N VAL A 46 57.38 -0.28 -38.59
CA VAL A 46 57.89 -0.93 -39.79
C VAL A 46 58.92 -1.96 -39.36
N GLY A 47 58.79 -3.18 -39.89
CA GLY A 47 59.93 -3.95 -40.41
C GLY A 47 60.64 -4.92 -39.46
N ARG A 48 60.35 -6.22 -39.63
CA ARG A 48 61.37 -7.24 -39.99
C ARG A 48 60.70 -8.56 -40.40
N ARG A 49 61.02 -9.02 -41.61
CA ARG A 49 60.71 -10.36 -42.14
C ARG A 49 61.67 -11.38 -41.52
N VAL A 50 61.17 -12.52 -41.02
CA VAL A 50 61.90 -13.81 -41.04
C VAL A 50 60.92 -14.98 -41.15
N CYS A 51 61.08 -15.75 -42.23
CA CYS A 51 60.85 -17.19 -42.44
C CYS A 51 59.53 -17.87 -41.99
N LEU A 52 58.68 -18.18 -42.98
CA LEU A 52 57.69 -19.26 -42.90
C LEU A 52 58.39 -20.62 -42.84
N THR A 53 58.16 -21.39 -41.78
CA THR A 53 58.30 -22.85 -41.80
C THR A 53 56.92 -23.50 -41.73
N ARG A 54 56.63 -24.36 -42.71
CA ARG A 54 55.41 -25.16 -42.85
C ARG A 54 55.29 -26.14 -41.67
N ARG A 55 54.49 -25.82 -40.66
CA ARG A 55 53.85 -26.76 -39.72
C ARG A 55 52.94 -25.96 -38.79
N CYS A 56 51.72 -25.69 -39.24
CA CYS A 56 50.55 -25.30 -38.44
C CYS A 56 49.44 -24.81 -39.39
N VAL A 57 48.88 -25.70 -40.21
CA VAL A 57 47.67 -25.38 -40.99
C VAL A 57 46.45 -26.19 -40.50
N ASN A 58 46.65 -27.21 -39.65
CA ASN A 58 45.54 -28.04 -39.16
C ASN A 58 45.05 -27.70 -37.74
N SER A 59 45.69 -26.80 -37.00
CA SER A 59 45.30 -26.44 -35.61
C SER A 59 44.60 -25.07 -35.48
N VAL A 60 44.58 -24.26 -36.55
CA VAL A 60 43.91 -22.94 -36.55
C VAL A 60 42.45 -23.06 -37.00
N SER A 61 42.13 -24.03 -37.87
CA SER A 61 40.75 -24.27 -38.32
C SER A 61 39.86 -24.87 -37.22
N ALA A 62 40.39 -25.73 -36.36
CA ALA A 62 39.63 -26.32 -35.26
C ALA A 62 39.29 -25.31 -34.14
N LYS A 63 40.20 -24.34 -33.88
CA LYS A 63 40.00 -23.29 -32.87
C LYS A 63 39.06 -22.17 -33.34
N ALA A 64 39.07 -21.86 -34.64
CA ALA A 64 38.12 -20.92 -35.22
C ALA A 64 36.71 -21.54 -35.29
N ALA A 65 36.59 -22.82 -35.66
CA ALA A 65 35.32 -23.54 -35.67
C ALA A 65 34.71 -23.73 -34.26
N SER A 66 35.54 -23.88 -33.22
CA SER A 66 35.05 -23.93 -31.83
C SER A 66 34.56 -22.57 -31.32
N LEU A 67 35.22 -21.48 -31.73
CA LEU A 67 34.80 -20.11 -31.38
C LEU A 67 33.55 -19.68 -32.15
N GLU A 68 33.41 -20.07 -33.43
CA GLU A 68 32.19 -19.88 -34.23
C GLU A 68 31.03 -20.73 -33.69
N GLY A 69 31.31 -21.96 -33.21
CA GLY A 69 30.32 -22.84 -32.58
C GLY A 69 29.79 -22.31 -31.23
N GLU A 70 30.66 -21.78 -30.37
CA GLU A 70 30.25 -21.15 -29.10
C GLU A 70 29.48 -19.83 -29.32
N TYR A 71 29.85 -19.03 -30.32
CA TYR A 71 29.10 -17.84 -30.70
C TYR A 71 27.74 -18.15 -31.33
N ALA A 72 27.65 -19.19 -32.16
CA ALA A 72 26.37 -19.64 -32.73
C ALA A 72 25.45 -20.24 -31.65
N SER A 73 25.99 -21.07 -30.76
CA SER A 73 25.25 -21.66 -29.64
C SER A 73 24.74 -20.61 -28.65
N SER A 74 25.50 -19.54 -28.40
CA SER A 74 25.08 -18.43 -27.52
C SER A 74 24.09 -17.47 -28.17
N MET A 75 24.06 -17.38 -29.51
CA MET A 75 23.01 -16.64 -30.23
C MET A 75 21.70 -17.43 -30.26
N LEU A 76 21.75 -18.74 -30.48
CA LEU A 76 20.58 -19.62 -30.47
C LEU A 76 19.87 -19.63 -29.11
N THR A 77 20.62 -19.69 -28.01
CA THR A 77 20.05 -19.63 -26.65
C THR A 77 19.38 -18.28 -26.36
N ARG A 78 19.92 -17.17 -26.87
CA ARG A 78 19.30 -15.85 -26.72
C ARG A 78 18.01 -15.70 -27.54
N GLU A 79 17.95 -16.32 -28.71
CA GLU A 79 16.72 -16.36 -29.52
C GLU A 79 15.65 -17.22 -28.85
N ALA A 80 16.02 -18.38 -28.31
CA ALA A 80 15.12 -19.26 -27.56
C ALA A 80 14.60 -18.61 -26.26
N GLU A 81 15.47 -17.96 -25.49
CA GLU A 81 15.08 -17.15 -24.33
C GLU A 81 14.10 -16.02 -24.72
N SER A 82 14.36 -15.32 -25.82
CA SER A 82 13.47 -14.27 -26.32
C SER A 82 12.10 -14.82 -26.69
N ASP A 83 12.03 -16.00 -27.29
CA ASP A 83 10.76 -16.62 -27.68
C ASP A 83 9.96 -17.10 -26.47
N VAL A 84 10.63 -17.64 -25.43
CA VAL A 84 9.98 -17.94 -24.15
C VAL A 84 9.44 -16.68 -23.50
N LEU A 85 10.21 -15.58 -23.47
CA LEU A 85 9.74 -14.31 -22.91
C LEU A 85 8.55 -13.73 -23.71
N LYS A 86 8.56 -13.82 -25.04
CA LYS A 86 7.40 -13.40 -25.86
C LYS A 86 6.17 -14.25 -25.56
N ALA A 87 6.34 -15.57 -25.39
CA ALA A 87 5.24 -16.45 -25.02
C ALA A 87 4.67 -16.03 -23.65
N LEU A 88 5.54 -15.91 -22.63
CA LEU A 88 5.15 -15.48 -21.29
C LEU A 88 4.50 -14.08 -21.26
N SER A 89 4.88 -13.16 -22.15
CA SER A 89 4.26 -11.82 -22.25
C SER A 89 2.79 -11.84 -22.71
N GLN A 90 2.26 -12.99 -23.15
CA GLN A 90 0.82 -13.13 -23.45
C GLN A 90 -0.02 -13.25 -22.18
N ILE A 91 0.62 -13.59 -21.05
CA ILE A 91 -0.05 -13.75 -19.77
C ILE A 91 -0.16 -12.38 -19.13
N ILE A 92 -1.36 -11.82 -19.21
CA ILE A 92 -1.70 -10.55 -18.56
C ILE A 92 -2.02 -10.83 -17.09
N ASP A 93 -1.36 -10.07 -16.21
CA ASP A 93 -1.73 -10.00 -14.81
C ASP A 93 -3.07 -9.25 -14.70
N PRO A 94 -4.14 -9.89 -14.19
CA PRO A 94 -5.46 -9.27 -14.12
C PRO A 94 -5.52 -8.11 -13.12
N ASP A 95 -4.59 -8.05 -12.17
CA ASP A 95 -4.49 -6.97 -11.20
C ASP A 95 -3.80 -5.75 -11.82
N PHE A 96 -2.71 -5.94 -12.56
CA PHE A 96 -1.93 -4.84 -13.13
C PHE A 96 -2.30 -4.46 -14.56
N GLY A 97 -3.10 -5.27 -15.26
CA GLY A 97 -3.46 -5.06 -16.66
C GLY A 97 -2.26 -5.08 -17.62
N THR A 98 -1.12 -5.58 -17.15
CA THR A 98 0.18 -5.61 -17.83
C THR A 98 0.70 -7.04 -17.83
N ASP A 99 1.56 -7.40 -18.78
CA ASP A 99 2.08 -8.77 -18.85
C ASP A 99 3.11 -9.11 -17.75
N ILE A 100 3.18 -10.40 -17.39
CA ILE A 100 4.04 -10.89 -16.31
C ILE A 100 5.54 -10.66 -16.54
N VAL A 101 5.99 -10.46 -17.79
CA VAL A 101 7.39 -10.18 -18.14
C VAL A 101 7.70 -8.72 -17.88
N SER A 102 6.84 -7.81 -18.33
CA SER A 102 6.93 -6.37 -18.03
C SER A 102 6.78 -6.08 -16.53
N CYS A 103 5.95 -6.85 -15.81
CA CYS A 103 5.89 -6.82 -14.35
C CYS A 103 7.17 -7.35 -13.67
N GLY A 104 8.08 -7.97 -14.42
CA GLY A 104 9.35 -8.47 -13.94
C GLY A 104 9.25 -9.72 -13.05
N PHE A 105 8.14 -10.46 -13.12
CA PHE A 105 7.90 -11.65 -12.31
C PHE A 105 8.72 -12.86 -12.76
N VAL A 106 9.11 -12.91 -14.03
CA VAL A 106 9.95 -13.98 -14.56
C VAL A 106 11.40 -13.77 -14.09
N LYS A 107 11.90 -14.69 -13.28
CA LYS A 107 13.27 -14.75 -12.77
C LYS A 107 13.92 -16.08 -13.15
N ASP A 108 15.25 -16.09 -13.14
CA ASP A 108 16.05 -17.30 -13.28
C ASP A 108 15.65 -18.17 -14.49
N LEU A 109 15.36 -17.50 -15.62
CA LEU A 109 15.06 -18.19 -16.88
C LEU A 109 16.31 -18.91 -17.36
N ASN A 110 16.20 -20.22 -17.53
CA ASN A 110 17.24 -21.08 -18.07
C ASN A 110 16.62 -21.97 -19.15
N VAL A 111 17.23 -21.94 -20.32
CA VAL A 111 16.78 -22.65 -21.52
C VAL A 111 17.91 -23.57 -21.96
N ASP A 112 17.62 -24.88 -22.01
CA ASP A 112 18.54 -25.86 -22.59
C ASP A 112 18.03 -26.29 -23.97
N ASP A 113 18.61 -25.66 -25.01
CA ASP A 113 18.28 -25.91 -26.41
C ASP A 113 18.52 -27.38 -26.84
N ALA A 114 19.45 -28.09 -26.19
CA ALA A 114 19.80 -29.45 -26.59
C ALA A 114 18.79 -30.48 -26.06
N SER A 115 18.27 -30.28 -24.85
CA SER A 115 17.26 -31.15 -24.24
C SER A 115 15.83 -30.69 -24.54
N GLY A 116 15.62 -29.41 -24.86
CA GLY A 116 14.31 -28.78 -24.99
C GLY A 116 13.65 -28.52 -23.61
N GLU A 117 14.46 -28.41 -22.56
CA GLU A 117 13.99 -28.15 -21.20
C GLU A 117 14.03 -26.65 -20.89
N VAL A 118 12.92 -26.12 -20.38
CA VAL A 118 12.80 -24.72 -19.98
C VAL A 118 12.46 -24.67 -18.50
N SER A 119 13.30 -23.99 -17.72
CA SER A 119 13.08 -23.77 -16.29
C SER A 119 13.08 -22.28 -15.98
N PHE A 120 12.10 -21.80 -15.24
CA PHE A 120 12.08 -20.43 -14.76
C PHE A 120 11.32 -20.34 -13.45
N ARG A 121 11.54 -19.25 -12.74
CA ARG A 121 10.88 -18.94 -11.48
C ARG A 121 9.92 -17.77 -11.70
N LEU A 122 8.66 -17.94 -11.32
CA LEU A 122 7.72 -16.82 -11.22
C LEU A 122 7.76 -16.28 -9.79
N GLU A 123 8.27 -15.07 -9.63
CA GLU A 123 8.38 -14.35 -8.37
C GLU A 123 7.26 -13.33 -8.24
N LEU A 124 6.25 -13.66 -7.44
CA LEU A 124 5.09 -12.80 -7.18
C LEU A 124 5.42 -11.78 -6.07
N THR A 125 4.67 -10.67 -6.07
CA THR A 125 4.87 -9.57 -5.11
C THR A 125 4.43 -9.89 -3.67
N THR A 126 3.72 -11.00 -3.47
CA THR A 126 3.19 -11.43 -2.16
C THR A 126 2.84 -12.92 -2.19
N PRO A 127 3.10 -13.67 -1.11
CA PRO A 127 2.71 -15.09 -1.01
C PRO A 127 1.19 -15.29 -1.09
N ALA A 128 0.41 -14.31 -0.62
CA ALA A 128 -1.06 -14.33 -0.67
C ALA A 128 -1.64 -13.90 -2.03
N CYS A 129 -0.86 -13.98 -3.11
CA CYS A 129 -1.32 -13.59 -4.43
C CYS A 129 -2.43 -14.56 -4.91
N PRO A 130 -3.65 -14.08 -5.19
CA PRO A 130 -4.81 -14.92 -5.49
C PRO A 130 -4.69 -15.64 -6.84
N VAL A 131 -3.84 -15.14 -7.73
CA VAL A 131 -3.69 -15.61 -9.11
C VAL A 131 -2.50 -16.55 -9.30
N LYS A 132 -1.87 -17.00 -8.21
CA LYS A 132 -0.69 -17.89 -8.24
C LYS A 132 -0.93 -19.13 -9.10
N ASP A 133 -1.99 -19.88 -8.82
CA ASP A 133 -2.28 -21.15 -9.50
C ASP A 133 -2.63 -20.92 -10.98
N MET A 134 -3.35 -19.82 -11.27
CA MET A 134 -3.65 -19.42 -12.64
C MET A 134 -2.37 -19.13 -13.44
N PHE A 135 -1.41 -18.41 -12.84
CA PHE A 135 -0.14 -18.12 -13.50
C PHE A 135 0.69 -19.37 -13.74
N GLU A 136 0.76 -20.28 -12.77
CA GLU A 136 1.49 -21.54 -12.94
C GLU A 136 0.92 -22.35 -14.11
N GLN A 137 -0.41 -22.50 -14.17
CA GLN A 137 -1.09 -23.22 -15.25
C GLN A 137 -0.88 -22.56 -16.61
N LYS A 138 -1.17 -21.26 -16.72
CA LYS A 138 -1.01 -20.52 -17.99
C LYS A 138 0.43 -20.47 -18.46
N ALA A 139 1.38 -20.29 -17.55
CA ALA A 139 2.80 -20.25 -17.91
C ALA A 139 3.27 -21.61 -18.45
N ASN A 140 2.82 -22.71 -17.84
CA ASN A 140 3.10 -24.04 -18.35
C ASN A 140 2.46 -24.25 -19.74
N GLU A 141 1.17 -23.93 -19.90
CA GLU A 141 0.45 -24.08 -21.18
C GLU A 141 1.12 -23.30 -22.33
N VAL A 142 1.47 -22.04 -22.09
CA VAL A 142 2.02 -21.14 -23.11
C VAL A 142 3.45 -21.52 -23.50
N VAL A 143 4.27 -21.98 -22.54
CA VAL A 143 5.66 -22.39 -22.83
C VAL A 143 5.72 -23.78 -23.47
N VAL A 144 4.86 -24.72 -23.08
CA VAL A 144 4.75 -26.04 -23.72
C VAL A 144 4.26 -25.94 -25.17
N ALA A 145 3.49 -24.91 -25.51
CA ALA A 145 3.03 -24.68 -26.89
C ALA A 145 4.16 -24.35 -27.88
N LEU A 146 5.37 -24.03 -27.40
CA LEU A 146 6.51 -23.78 -28.27
C LEU A 146 7.02 -25.10 -28.90
N PRO A 147 7.17 -25.18 -30.24
CA PRO A 147 7.43 -26.45 -30.94
C PRO A 147 8.70 -27.22 -30.52
N TRP A 148 9.68 -26.51 -29.95
CA TRP A 148 10.98 -27.06 -29.55
C TRP A 148 11.04 -27.43 -28.06
N VAL A 149 10.03 -27.05 -27.27
CA VAL A 149 9.97 -27.32 -25.82
C VAL A 149 9.42 -28.73 -25.58
N LYS A 150 10.09 -29.50 -24.73
CA LYS A 150 9.69 -30.86 -24.33
C LYS A 150 9.22 -30.93 -22.89
N ASN A 151 9.88 -30.20 -22.00
CA ASN A 151 9.58 -30.17 -20.57
C ASN A 151 9.67 -28.72 -20.06
N VAL A 152 8.74 -28.37 -19.17
CA VAL A 152 8.72 -27.06 -18.51
C VAL A 152 8.72 -27.29 -17.00
N ASN A 153 9.61 -26.58 -16.31
CA ASN A 153 9.64 -26.54 -14.85
C ASN A 153 9.41 -25.10 -14.38
N VAL A 154 8.21 -24.85 -13.88
CA VAL A 154 7.82 -23.55 -13.31
C VAL A 154 7.95 -23.64 -11.79
N THR A 155 8.85 -22.84 -11.23
CA THR A 155 8.93 -22.71 -9.76
C THR A 155 8.21 -21.44 -9.32
N MET A 156 7.18 -21.57 -8.50
CA MET A 156 6.50 -20.41 -7.91
C MET A 156 7.23 -19.95 -6.66
N SER A 157 7.51 -18.65 -6.57
CA SER A 157 8.06 -18.00 -5.39
C SER A 157 7.34 -16.68 -5.16
N ALA A 158 7.45 -16.16 -3.94
CA ALA A 158 6.98 -14.82 -3.65
C ALA A 158 8.06 -14.08 -2.87
N GLN A 159 8.40 -12.89 -3.36
CA GLN A 159 9.27 -11.98 -2.63
C GLN A 159 8.51 -10.68 -2.42
N PRO A 160 8.14 -10.37 -1.17
CA PRO A 160 7.62 -9.05 -0.84
C PRO A 160 8.66 -8.01 -1.23
N ALA A 161 8.26 -7.01 -2.01
CA ALA A 161 9.15 -5.92 -2.36
C ALA A 161 9.70 -5.27 -1.08
N LYS A 162 11.03 -5.21 -0.94
CA LYS A 162 11.68 -4.51 0.17
C LYS A 162 11.26 -3.04 0.14
N GLN A 163 10.87 -2.50 1.29
CA GLN A 163 10.51 -1.08 1.39
C GLN A 163 11.70 -0.20 0.98
N ILE A 164 11.46 0.68 0.00
CA ILE A 164 12.45 1.64 -0.52
C ILE A 164 12.84 2.68 0.56
N PHE A 165 12.04 2.85 1.62
CA PHE A 165 12.21 3.84 2.69
C PHE A 165 12.52 3.24 4.08
N SER A 166 13.26 2.14 4.16
CA SER A 166 13.55 1.47 5.44
C SER A 166 14.44 2.26 6.41
N ALA A 167 15.20 3.25 5.95
CA ALA A 167 16.22 3.92 6.77
C ALA A 167 15.67 4.87 7.86
N GLN A 168 14.42 5.31 7.77
CA GLN A 168 13.81 6.26 8.74
C GLN A 168 12.72 5.62 9.61
N LEU A 169 12.41 4.35 9.41
CA LEU A 169 11.35 3.67 10.15
C LEU A 169 11.85 3.11 11.47
N PRO A 170 11.01 3.05 12.51
CA PRO A 170 11.35 2.36 13.75
C PRO A 170 11.75 0.91 13.48
N VAL A 171 12.78 0.42 14.18
CA VAL A 171 13.41 -0.89 13.91
C VAL A 171 12.40 -2.03 13.83
N GLY A 172 11.39 -2.05 14.71
CA GLY A 172 10.35 -3.09 14.71
C GLY A 172 9.45 -3.12 13.47
N LEU A 173 9.40 -2.03 12.69
CA LEU A 173 8.54 -1.90 11.51
C LEU A 173 9.29 -2.03 10.18
N GLN A 174 10.62 -2.00 10.19
CA GLN A 174 11.44 -2.01 8.96
C GLN A 174 11.30 -3.29 8.13
N THR A 175 10.94 -4.40 8.78
CA THR A 175 10.82 -5.74 8.17
C THR A 175 9.38 -6.08 7.77
N ILE A 176 8.47 -5.11 7.83
CA ILE A 176 7.06 -5.28 7.52
C ILE A 176 6.78 -4.72 6.12
N SER A 177 6.21 -5.54 5.24
CA SER A 177 6.01 -5.16 3.84
C SER A 177 4.84 -4.20 3.67
N ASN A 178 3.69 -4.51 4.27
CA ASN A 178 2.48 -3.68 4.23
C ASN A 178 1.88 -3.52 5.62
N ILE A 179 1.42 -2.30 5.94
CA ILE A 179 0.69 -2.01 7.18
C ILE A 179 -0.72 -1.54 6.82
N ILE A 180 -1.72 -2.28 7.29
CA ILE A 180 -3.14 -2.06 6.98
C ILE A 180 -3.84 -1.51 8.22
N ALA A 181 -4.37 -0.30 8.14
CA ALA A 181 -5.20 0.25 9.21
C ALA A 181 -6.65 -0.17 9.04
N VAL A 182 -7.24 -0.80 10.05
CA VAL A 182 -8.67 -1.07 10.13
C VAL A 182 -9.27 -0.05 11.07
N SER A 183 -10.09 0.86 10.55
CA SER A 183 -10.60 2.01 11.29
C SER A 183 -12.11 2.11 11.22
N SER A 184 -12.69 2.67 12.27
CA SER A 184 -14.09 3.05 12.33
C SER A 184 -14.21 4.41 12.99
N CYS A 185 -15.09 5.24 12.45
CA CYS A 185 -15.33 6.58 12.98
C CYS A 185 -16.38 6.58 14.11
N LYS A 186 -16.94 5.40 14.43
CA LYS A 186 -17.83 5.12 15.57
C LYS A 186 -17.37 3.88 16.35
N GLY A 187 -17.67 3.85 17.65
CA GLY A 187 -17.53 2.64 18.47
C GLY A 187 -18.68 1.64 18.24
N GLY A 188 -18.41 0.35 18.42
CA GLY A 188 -19.44 -0.71 18.37
C GLY A 188 -19.86 -1.19 16.98
N VAL A 189 -19.21 -0.74 15.91
CA VAL A 189 -19.52 -1.17 14.52
C VAL A 189 -18.92 -2.54 14.13
N GLY A 190 -18.16 -3.18 15.01
CA GLY A 190 -17.46 -4.44 14.72
C GLY A 190 -16.09 -4.29 14.04
N LYS A 191 -15.41 -3.15 14.22
CA LYS A 191 -14.05 -2.89 13.71
C LYS A 191 -13.06 -4.00 14.06
N SER A 192 -12.99 -4.39 15.34
CA SER A 192 -12.09 -5.45 15.81
C SER A 192 -12.44 -6.81 15.22
N THR A 193 -13.74 -7.09 15.01
CA THR A 193 -14.20 -8.29 14.30
C THR A 193 -13.66 -8.35 12.88
N VAL A 194 -13.72 -7.23 12.16
CA VAL A 194 -13.16 -7.14 10.80
C VAL A 194 -11.64 -7.26 10.83
N ALA A 195 -10.95 -6.59 11.76
CA ALA A 195 -9.49 -6.60 11.85
C ALA A 195 -8.95 -8.01 12.12
N VAL A 196 -9.53 -8.73 13.08
CA VAL A 196 -9.14 -10.10 13.43
C VAL A 196 -9.39 -11.03 12.25
N ASN A 197 -10.61 -11.09 11.72
CA ASN A 197 -10.92 -12.01 10.62
C ASN A 197 -10.14 -11.69 9.34
N LEU A 198 -9.86 -10.42 9.03
CA LEU A 198 -8.98 -10.05 7.94
C LEU A 198 -7.55 -10.56 8.14
N ALA A 199 -6.99 -10.44 9.35
CA ALA A 199 -5.64 -10.94 9.64
C ALA A 199 -5.55 -12.46 9.46
N TYR A 200 -6.52 -13.22 9.96
CA TYR A 200 -6.57 -14.68 9.79
C TYR A 200 -6.85 -15.10 8.35
N THR A 201 -7.63 -14.31 7.60
CA THR A 201 -7.84 -14.55 6.17
C THR A 201 -6.51 -14.42 5.41
N LEU A 202 -5.78 -13.32 5.62
CA LEU A 202 -4.48 -13.10 4.97
C LEU A 202 -3.47 -14.21 5.34
N ALA A 203 -3.50 -14.68 6.59
CA ALA A 203 -2.68 -15.81 7.02
C ALA A 203 -3.10 -17.13 6.35
N GLY A 204 -4.41 -17.37 6.22
CA GLY A 204 -4.97 -18.51 5.49
C GLY A 204 -4.65 -18.50 3.99
N MET A 205 -4.42 -17.32 3.41
CA MET A 205 -3.89 -17.14 2.05
C MET A 205 -2.37 -17.37 1.95
N GLY A 206 -1.70 -17.70 3.06
CA GLY A 206 -0.26 -18.03 3.09
C GLY A 206 0.68 -16.85 3.39
N ALA A 207 0.15 -15.68 3.76
CA ALA A 207 1.00 -14.55 4.17
C ALA A 207 1.50 -14.70 5.61
N ARG A 208 2.66 -14.09 5.90
CA ARG A 208 3.15 -13.86 7.26
C ARG A 208 2.45 -12.64 7.84
N VAL A 209 1.60 -12.84 8.84
CA VAL A 209 0.70 -11.80 9.35
C VAL A 209 0.93 -11.49 10.82
N GLY A 210 0.90 -10.20 11.14
CA GLY A 210 0.76 -9.69 12.49
C GLY A 210 -0.56 -8.92 12.67
N ILE A 211 -1.08 -8.89 13.88
CA ILE A 211 -2.19 -8.01 14.29
C ILE A 211 -1.79 -7.20 15.53
N PHE A 212 -2.04 -5.89 15.48
CA PHE A 212 -1.80 -4.98 16.59
C PHE A 212 -3.11 -4.33 17.03
N ASP A 213 -3.46 -4.50 18.30
CA ASP A 213 -4.62 -3.86 18.92
C ASP A 213 -4.21 -2.52 19.53
N ALA A 214 -4.61 -1.43 18.86
CA ALA A 214 -4.35 -0.07 19.29
C ALA A 214 -5.50 0.52 20.14
N ASP A 215 -6.57 -0.25 20.41
CA ASP A 215 -7.65 0.19 21.28
C ASP A 215 -7.34 -0.11 22.75
N VAL A 216 -6.59 0.81 23.38
CA VAL A 216 -6.17 0.69 24.78
C VAL A 216 -7.34 0.76 25.77
N TYR A 217 -8.44 1.42 25.42
CA TYR A 217 -9.58 1.62 26.33
C TYR A 217 -10.60 0.48 26.28
N GLY A 218 -10.70 -0.21 25.15
CA GLY A 218 -11.56 -1.37 24.97
C GLY A 218 -10.89 -2.48 24.14
N PRO A 219 -9.74 -3.04 24.60
CA PRO A 219 -9.01 -4.03 23.82
C PRO A 219 -9.89 -5.25 23.63
N SER A 220 -10.23 -5.54 22.38
CA SER A 220 -11.12 -6.64 22.01
C SER A 220 -10.34 -7.90 21.64
N LEU A 221 -9.10 -7.72 21.16
CA LEU A 221 -8.27 -8.82 20.67
C LEU A 221 -8.10 -9.97 21.69
N PRO A 222 -7.79 -9.73 22.98
CA PRO A 222 -7.60 -10.82 23.96
C PRO A 222 -8.83 -11.70 24.23
N THR A 223 -10.02 -11.23 23.88
CA THR A 223 -11.27 -11.98 23.99
C THR A 223 -11.56 -12.75 22.71
N MET A 224 -11.29 -12.12 21.56
CA MET A 224 -11.56 -12.67 20.23
C MET A 224 -10.61 -13.79 19.81
N VAL A 225 -9.41 -13.85 20.41
CA VAL A 225 -8.45 -14.93 20.23
C VAL A 225 -8.00 -15.48 21.58
N SER A 226 -7.80 -16.79 21.67
CA SER A 226 -7.43 -17.47 22.91
C SER A 226 -6.03 -18.13 22.84
N PRO A 227 -4.94 -17.35 22.76
CA PRO A 227 -3.59 -17.89 22.89
C PRO A 227 -3.37 -18.50 24.28
N GLU A 228 -2.47 -19.48 24.37
CA GLU A 228 -2.07 -20.12 25.62
C GLU A 228 -1.45 -19.10 26.59
N ASN A 229 -0.62 -18.20 26.05
CA ASN A 229 -0.03 -17.10 26.79
C ASN A 229 -0.79 -15.81 26.50
N ARG A 230 -1.32 -15.16 27.54
CA ARG A 230 -2.10 -13.91 27.43
C ARG A 230 -1.40 -12.74 28.11
N LEU A 231 -0.09 -12.85 28.32
CA LEU A 231 0.73 -11.81 28.93
C LEU A 231 1.74 -11.26 27.92
N LEU A 232 1.97 -9.94 27.98
CA LEU A 232 3.08 -9.33 27.24
C LEU A 232 4.40 -9.84 27.81
N GLU A 233 5.16 -10.52 26.97
CA GLU A 233 6.51 -10.95 27.31
C GLU A 233 7.53 -9.91 26.85
N MET A 234 8.47 -9.57 27.72
CA MET A 234 9.60 -8.72 27.37
C MET A 234 10.85 -9.58 27.18
N ASN A 235 11.58 -9.32 26.10
CA ASN A 235 12.90 -9.85 25.91
C ASN A 235 13.85 -9.24 26.98
N PRO A 236 14.43 -10.05 27.88
CA PRO A 236 15.25 -9.55 28.98
C PRO A 236 16.54 -8.87 28.52
N GLU A 237 17.06 -9.23 27.34
CA GLU A 237 18.31 -8.67 26.80
C GLU A 237 18.07 -7.42 25.96
N LYS A 238 17.13 -7.51 25.01
CA LYS A 238 16.86 -6.43 24.04
C LYS A 238 15.89 -5.38 24.56
N LYS A 239 15.17 -5.66 25.66
CA LYS A 239 14.07 -4.83 26.21
C LYS A 239 12.95 -4.56 25.20
N THR A 240 12.81 -5.45 24.22
CA THR A 240 11.77 -5.48 23.20
C THR A 240 10.60 -6.33 23.65
N ILE A 241 9.45 -6.19 23.00
CA ILE A 241 8.27 -7.00 23.27
C ILE A 241 8.29 -8.21 22.35
N ILE A 242 8.08 -9.40 22.89
CA ILE A 242 7.93 -10.63 22.11
C ILE A 242 6.44 -10.75 21.77
N PRO A 243 6.03 -10.67 20.49
CA PRO A 243 4.64 -10.87 20.12
C PRO A 243 4.17 -12.27 20.50
N THR A 244 2.97 -12.38 21.06
CA THR A 244 2.31 -13.67 21.25
C THR A 244 1.95 -14.22 19.88
N GLU A 245 1.96 -15.54 19.71
CA GLU A 245 1.53 -16.18 18.46
C GLU A 245 0.34 -17.10 18.71
N TYR A 246 -0.64 -17.06 17.81
CA TYR A 246 -1.79 -17.97 17.82
C TYR A 246 -2.12 -18.35 16.39
N MET A 247 -2.14 -19.66 16.10
CA MET A 247 -2.48 -20.20 14.78
C MET A 247 -1.74 -19.50 13.61
N GLY A 248 -0.44 -19.21 13.79
CA GLY A 248 0.40 -18.59 12.76
C GLY A 248 0.29 -17.06 12.63
N VAL A 249 -0.52 -16.39 13.47
CA VAL A 249 -0.63 -14.93 13.50
C VAL A 249 0.05 -14.37 14.74
N LYS A 250 0.99 -13.45 14.55
CA LYS A 250 1.63 -12.71 15.64
C LYS A 250 0.72 -11.62 16.16
N MET A 251 0.67 -11.41 17.47
CA MET A 251 -0.25 -10.46 18.08
C MET A 251 0.40 -9.67 19.21
N VAL A 252 0.03 -8.39 19.27
CA VAL A 252 0.35 -7.49 20.38
C VAL A 252 -0.92 -6.71 20.72
N SER A 253 -1.33 -6.73 21.98
CA SER A 253 -2.42 -5.92 22.51
C SER A 253 -2.05 -5.38 23.87
N PHE A 254 -2.47 -4.14 24.16
CA PHE A 254 -2.39 -3.62 25.53
C PHE A 254 -3.19 -4.47 26.51
N GLY A 255 -4.23 -5.17 26.06
CA GLY A 255 -5.02 -6.06 26.91
C GLY A 255 -4.24 -7.27 27.46
N PHE A 256 -3.03 -7.56 26.93
CA PHE A 256 -2.11 -8.56 27.48
C PHE A 256 -1.18 -7.99 28.56
N ALA A 257 -1.22 -6.68 28.87
CA ALA A 257 -0.32 -6.05 29.85
C ALA A 257 -0.61 -6.40 31.34
N GLY A 258 -1.54 -7.33 31.60
CA GLY A 258 -1.91 -7.78 32.96
C GLY A 258 -2.93 -6.90 33.68
N GLN A 259 -3.26 -7.26 34.93
CA GLN A 259 -4.26 -6.52 35.72
C GLN A 259 -3.69 -5.20 36.26
N GLY A 260 -4.05 -4.12 35.56
CA GLY A 260 -3.77 -2.75 35.98
C GLY A 260 -4.38 -1.78 34.99
N ARG A 261 -5.72 -1.65 35.00
CA ARG A 261 -6.43 -0.60 34.24
C ARG A 261 -6.14 0.76 34.86
N ALA A 262 -4.90 1.22 34.80
CA ALA A 262 -4.55 2.59 35.14
C ALA A 262 -5.31 3.50 34.18
N ILE A 263 -6.08 4.45 34.71
CA ILE A 263 -6.71 5.49 33.91
C ILE A 263 -5.58 6.36 33.34
N MET A 264 -5.15 6.05 32.13
CA MET A 264 -4.07 6.76 31.45
C MET A 264 -4.63 8.01 30.75
N ARG A 265 -3.93 9.13 30.91
CA ARG A 265 -4.21 10.38 30.17
C ARG A 265 -3.79 10.19 28.69
N GLY A 266 -4.51 10.80 27.75
CA GLY A 266 -4.33 10.61 26.30
C GLY A 266 -2.89 10.61 25.78
N PRO A 267 -2.02 11.57 26.15
CA PRO A 267 -0.62 11.58 25.70
C PRO A 267 0.20 10.35 26.16
N MET A 268 -0.11 9.79 27.34
CA MET A 268 0.53 8.55 27.79
C MET A 268 0.05 7.34 26.99
N VAL A 269 -1.22 7.34 26.57
CA VAL A 269 -1.79 6.27 25.73
C VAL A 269 -1.11 6.23 24.37
N SER A 270 -0.97 7.37 23.69
CA SER A 270 -0.24 7.43 22.42
C SER A 270 1.21 6.98 22.57
N GLY A 271 1.88 7.32 23.68
CA GLY A 271 3.25 6.87 23.98
C GLY A 271 3.36 5.36 24.16
N VAL A 272 2.43 4.75 24.91
CA VAL A 272 2.38 3.29 25.11
C VAL A 272 2.11 2.57 23.80
N ILE A 273 1.11 3.01 23.03
CA ILE A 273 0.78 2.40 21.73
C ILE A 273 2.00 2.45 20.80
N ASN A 274 2.66 3.61 20.72
CA ASN A 274 3.87 3.76 19.92
C ASN A 274 4.97 2.80 20.39
N GLN A 275 5.21 2.71 21.70
CA GLN A 275 6.19 1.78 22.26
C GLN A 275 5.84 0.32 21.91
N LEU A 276 4.61 -0.12 22.14
CA LEU A 276 4.17 -1.49 21.85
C LEU A 276 4.37 -1.85 20.37
N LEU A 277 4.02 -0.92 19.48
CA LEU A 277 4.10 -1.14 18.05
C LEU A 277 5.53 -1.14 17.51
N THR A 278 6.37 -0.20 17.97
CA THR A 278 7.71 0.03 17.41
C THR A 278 8.83 -0.79 18.07
N THR A 279 8.60 -1.29 19.28
CA THR A 279 9.57 -2.11 20.03
C THR A 279 9.23 -3.60 20.06
N ALA A 280 8.16 -4.01 19.40
CA ALA A 280 7.82 -5.42 19.26
C ALA A 280 8.70 -6.12 18.20
N GLU A 281 9.11 -7.36 18.50
CA GLU A 281 9.89 -8.24 17.61
C GLU A 281 8.95 -8.92 16.60
N TRP A 282 8.32 -8.13 15.73
CA TRP A 282 7.43 -8.63 14.67
C TRP A 282 8.13 -9.62 13.73
N GLY A 283 9.43 -9.46 13.51
CA GLY A 283 10.17 -10.22 12.50
C GLY A 283 9.74 -9.84 11.08
N GLU A 284 9.94 -10.73 10.13
CA GLU A 284 9.52 -10.49 8.75
C GLU A 284 8.02 -10.76 8.59
N LEU A 285 7.26 -9.73 8.22
CA LEU A 285 5.83 -9.81 7.96
C LEU A 285 5.51 -9.30 6.55
N ASP A 286 4.54 -9.95 5.91
CA ASP A 286 3.97 -9.49 4.65
C ASP A 286 2.87 -8.44 4.92
N TYR A 287 2.10 -8.64 6.00
CA TYR A 287 1.04 -7.74 6.43
C TYR A 287 1.04 -7.57 7.95
N LEU A 288 0.93 -6.32 8.42
CA LEU A 288 0.56 -5.98 9.79
C LEU A 288 -0.81 -5.29 9.78
N VAL A 289 -1.81 -5.92 10.39
CA VAL A 289 -3.16 -5.35 10.55
C VAL A 289 -3.20 -4.56 11.86
N ILE A 290 -3.57 -3.30 11.80
CA ILE A 290 -3.74 -2.44 12.98
C ILE A 290 -5.23 -2.24 13.24
N ASP A 291 -5.71 -2.74 14.37
CA ASP A 291 -7.04 -2.44 14.88
C ASP A 291 -7.02 -1.06 15.55
N MET A 292 -7.41 -0.02 14.81
CA MET A 292 -7.29 1.37 15.25
C MET A 292 -8.23 1.66 16.44
N PRO A 293 -7.93 2.58 17.35
CA PRO A 293 -8.91 3.04 18.34
C PRO A 293 -10.13 3.67 17.62
N PRO A 294 -11.33 3.73 18.21
CA PRO A 294 -12.51 4.29 17.54
C PRO A 294 -12.43 5.82 17.37
N GLY A 295 -13.11 6.34 16.35
CA GLY A 295 -13.32 7.78 16.14
C GLY A 295 -12.44 8.37 15.04
N THR A 296 -12.13 9.67 15.15
CA THR A 296 -11.14 10.41 14.33
C THR A 296 -10.32 11.34 15.22
N GLY A 297 -10.06 10.92 16.46
CA GLY A 297 -9.39 11.72 17.48
C GLY A 297 -7.86 11.71 17.35
N ASP A 298 -7.20 12.48 18.23
CA ASP A 298 -5.75 12.69 18.18
C ASP A 298 -4.91 11.41 18.24
N ILE A 299 -5.40 10.35 18.90
CA ILE A 299 -4.68 9.07 19.00
C ILE A 299 -4.53 8.42 17.61
N GLN A 300 -5.60 8.40 16.80
CA GLN A 300 -5.53 7.86 15.44
C GLN A 300 -4.58 8.68 14.56
N LEU A 301 -4.68 10.01 14.62
CA LEU A 301 -3.80 10.91 13.86
C LEU A 301 -2.33 10.72 14.24
N THR A 302 -2.05 10.62 15.54
CA THR A 302 -0.69 10.38 16.04
C THR A 302 -0.15 9.04 15.53
N LEU A 303 -0.98 8.00 15.55
CA LEU A 303 -0.58 6.67 15.07
C LEU A 303 -0.27 6.69 13.57
N CYS A 304 -1.13 7.32 12.76
CA CYS A 304 -0.90 7.46 11.33
C CYS A 304 0.32 8.34 10.97
N GLN A 305 0.75 9.23 11.85
CA GLN A 305 1.96 10.05 11.65
C GLN A 305 3.25 9.27 11.96
N VAL A 306 3.17 8.32 12.89
CA VAL A 306 4.32 7.51 13.32
C VAL A 306 4.50 6.28 12.43
N VAL A 307 3.39 5.72 11.93
CA VAL A 307 3.36 4.44 11.23
C VAL A 307 3.17 4.68 9.73
N PRO A 308 4.03 4.10 8.87
CA PRO A 308 3.89 4.21 7.42
C PRO A 308 2.77 3.30 6.90
N LEU A 309 1.52 3.72 7.10
CA LEU A 309 0.36 2.96 6.66
C LEU A 309 0.36 2.82 5.12
N THR A 310 0.22 1.60 4.63
CA THR A 310 0.13 1.30 3.20
C THR A 310 -1.29 1.53 2.67
N ALA A 311 -2.29 1.12 3.45
CA ALA A 311 -3.70 1.20 3.07
C ALA A 311 -4.60 1.22 4.31
N ALA A 312 -5.83 1.68 4.13
CA ALA A 312 -6.86 1.70 5.16
C ALA A 312 -8.13 0.94 4.70
N VAL A 313 -8.75 0.21 5.62
CA VAL A 313 -10.07 -0.40 5.50
C VAL A 313 -11.00 0.30 6.49
N ILE A 314 -12.11 0.85 6.00
CA ILE A 314 -13.08 1.56 6.84
C ILE A 314 -14.23 0.63 7.18
N VAL A 315 -14.56 0.52 8.46
CA VAL A 315 -15.69 -0.28 8.96
C VAL A 315 -16.82 0.64 9.38
N THR A 316 -18.03 0.35 8.90
CA THR A 316 -19.24 1.14 9.15
C THR A 316 -20.48 0.26 9.30
N THR A 317 -21.65 0.87 9.48
CA THR A 317 -22.96 0.22 9.46
C THR A 317 -23.89 0.90 8.44
N PRO A 318 -24.99 0.26 8.00
CA PRO A 318 -25.89 0.81 6.96
C PRO A 318 -26.62 2.10 7.33
N GLN A 319 -26.51 2.55 8.57
CA GLN A 319 -27.27 3.69 9.06
C GLN A 319 -26.85 4.95 8.31
N LYS A 320 -27.81 5.76 7.83
CA LYS A 320 -27.50 7.03 7.14
C LYS A 320 -26.53 7.93 7.91
N LEU A 321 -26.65 7.97 9.24
CA LEU A 321 -25.75 8.76 10.10
C LEU A 321 -24.31 8.22 10.11
N ALA A 322 -24.11 6.93 9.85
CA ALA A 322 -22.78 6.31 9.77
C ALA A 322 -22.04 6.70 8.48
N PHE A 323 -22.74 7.15 7.43
CA PHE A 323 -22.09 7.66 6.22
C PHE A 323 -21.22 8.89 6.48
N ILE A 324 -21.69 9.81 7.32
CA ILE A 324 -20.92 11.00 7.73
C ILE A 324 -19.59 10.59 8.37
N ASP A 325 -19.59 9.47 9.09
CA ASP A 325 -18.42 8.96 9.78
C ASP A 325 -17.46 8.30 8.77
N VAL A 326 -17.96 7.55 7.77
CA VAL A 326 -17.16 7.08 6.64
C VAL A 326 -16.49 8.26 5.92
N ALA A 327 -17.25 9.30 5.60
CA ALA A 327 -16.74 10.49 4.93
C ALA A 327 -15.61 11.18 5.72
N LYS A 328 -15.75 11.29 7.05
CA LYS A 328 -14.70 11.83 7.93
C LYS A 328 -13.46 10.95 7.93
N GLY A 329 -13.63 9.62 8.03
CA GLY A 329 -12.53 8.66 8.02
C GLY A 329 -11.73 8.70 6.72
N VAL A 330 -12.41 8.66 5.57
CA VAL A 330 -11.77 8.73 4.25
C VAL A 330 -10.98 10.04 4.08
N ARG A 331 -11.54 11.18 4.49
CA ARG A 331 -10.82 12.47 4.46
C ARG A 331 -9.62 12.51 5.39
N MET A 332 -9.72 11.92 6.58
CA MET A 332 -8.60 11.83 7.53
C MET A 332 -7.43 11.07 6.90
N PHE A 333 -7.67 9.88 6.35
CA PHE A 333 -6.65 9.10 5.68
C PHE A 333 -6.12 9.78 4.42
N SER A 334 -6.97 10.46 3.64
CA SER A 334 -6.54 11.27 2.50
C SER A 334 -5.56 12.38 2.90
N LYS A 335 -5.83 13.11 3.98
CA LYS A 335 -4.90 14.14 4.51
C LYS A 335 -3.56 13.54 4.95
N LEU A 336 -3.60 12.31 5.45
CA LEU A 336 -2.42 11.55 5.87
C LEU A 336 -1.78 10.77 4.72
N LYS A 337 -2.29 10.92 3.49
CA LYS A 337 -1.77 10.27 2.27
C LYS A 337 -1.84 8.74 2.32
N VAL A 338 -2.83 8.22 3.03
CA VAL A 338 -3.12 6.79 3.14
C VAL A 338 -4.35 6.50 2.28
N PRO A 339 -4.24 5.62 1.27
CA PRO A 339 -5.38 5.26 0.43
C PRO A 339 -6.37 4.36 1.19
N CYS A 340 -7.67 4.64 1.07
CA CYS A 340 -8.73 3.78 1.57
C CYS A 340 -9.09 2.75 0.51
N VAL A 341 -8.71 1.49 0.72
CA VAL A 341 -8.81 0.44 -0.32
C VAL A 341 -10.13 -0.33 -0.28
N ALA A 342 -10.84 -0.31 0.86
CA ALA A 342 -12.13 -0.98 1.01
C ALA A 342 -12.98 -0.33 2.10
N VAL A 343 -14.30 -0.46 1.95
CA VAL A 343 -15.28 -0.16 2.98
C VAL A 343 -16.05 -1.43 3.32
N VAL A 344 -16.14 -1.75 4.61
CA VAL A 344 -16.88 -2.89 5.14
C VAL A 344 -18.12 -2.37 5.85
N GLU A 345 -19.28 -2.62 5.28
CA GLU A 345 -20.56 -2.31 5.89
C GLU A 345 -21.04 -3.52 6.70
N ASN A 346 -20.79 -3.46 8.01
CA ASN A 346 -21.13 -4.52 8.93
C ASN A 346 -22.59 -4.43 9.39
N MET A 347 -23.15 -5.57 9.80
CA MET A 347 -24.52 -5.71 10.29
C MET A 347 -25.57 -5.30 9.25
N CYS A 348 -25.35 -5.61 7.97
CA CYS A 348 -26.17 -5.07 6.87
C CYS A 348 -27.56 -5.71 6.76
N HIS A 349 -27.62 -7.03 6.90
CA HIS A 349 -28.86 -7.80 6.79
C HIS A 349 -28.78 -9.10 7.58
N PHE A 350 -29.92 -9.75 7.78
CA PHE A 350 -29.98 -11.15 8.19
C PHE A 350 -31.09 -11.86 7.42
N ASP A 351 -30.92 -13.16 7.23
CA ASP A 351 -31.90 -14.01 6.57
C ASP A 351 -32.66 -14.82 7.61
N ALA A 352 -33.99 -14.74 7.61
CA ALA A 352 -34.89 -15.50 8.47
C ALA A 352 -36.17 -15.88 7.70
N ASP A 353 -36.67 -17.10 7.90
CA ASP A 353 -37.89 -17.62 7.24
C ASP A 353 -37.89 -17.45 5.70
N GLY A 354 -36.73 -17.64 5.08
CA GLY A 354 -36.55 -17.47 3.62
C GLY A 354 -36.64 -16.03 3.13
N LYS A 355 -36.58 -15.03 4.01
CA LYS A 355 -36.60 -13.60 3.69
C LYS A 355 -35.39 -12.88 4.26
N ARG A 356 -34.92 -11.88 3.51
CA ARG A 356 -33.83 -10.98 3.94
C ARG A 356 -34.39 -9.73 4.61
N PHE A 357 -33.89 -9.43 5.79
CA PHE A 357 -34.26 -8.26 6.59
C PHE A 357 -33.09 -7.29 6.71
N TYR A 358 -33.39 -5.99 6.61
CA TYR A 358 -32.41 -4.89 6.69
C TYR A 358 -32.72 -4.03 7.92
N PRO A 359 -32.29 -4.43 9.13
CA PRO A 359 -32.72 -3.79 10.38
C PRO A 359 -32.25 -2.33 10.48
N PHE A 360 -31.16 -1.97 9.80
CA PHE A 360 -30.60 -0.62 9.79
C PHE A 360 -30.83 0.14 8.47
N GLY A 361 -31.70 -0.41 7.61
CA GLY A 361 -31.91 0.09 6.25
C GLY A 361 -30.93 -0.49 5.24
N ARG A 362 -31.13 -0.15 3.96
CA ARG A 362 -30.18 -0.45 2.89
C ARG A 362 -29.15 0.67 2.89
N GLY A 363 -27.87 0.33 3.09
CA GLY A 363 -26.85 1.29 3.47
C GLY A 363 -26.43 2.28 2.40
N SER A 364 -25.36 3.01 2.70
CA SER A 364 -24.87 4.13 1.89
C SER A 364 -23.78 3.74 0.90
N GLY A 365 -23.60 2.44 0.66
CA GLY A 365 -22.57 1.90 -0.23
C GLY A 365 -22.43 2.61 -1.58
N ALA A 366 -23.54 2.81 -2.29
CA ALA A 366 -23.56 3.54 -3.57
C ALA A 366 -23.05 4.99 -3.43
N GLN A 367 -23.38 5.66 -2.32
CA GLN A 367 -22.92 7.03 -2.04
C GLN A 367 -21.42 7.05 -1.73
N VAL A 368 -20.87 5.99 -1.13
CA VAL A 368 -19.43 5.87 -0.86
C VAL A 368 -18.65 5.78 -2.17
N VAL A 369 -19.10 4.93 -3.09
CA VAL A 369 -18.50 4.80 -4.43
C VAL A 369 -18.63 6.13 -5.18
N GLU A 370 -19.81 6.73 -5.19
CA GLU A 370 -20.07 7.97 -5.93
C GLU A 370 -19.29 9.19 -5.42
N GLN A 371 -19.11 9.32 -4.10
CA GLN A 371 -18.43 10.47 -3.50
C GLN A 371 -16.92 10.30 -3.36
N PHE A 372 -16.45 9.08 -3.07
CA PHE A 372 -15.04 8.83 -2.76
C PHE A 372 -14.33 7.96 -3.79
N GLY A 373 -15.05 7.37 -4.74
CA GLY A 373 -14.49 6.53 -5.79
C GLY A 373 -14.06 5.17 -5.30
N ILE A 374 -14.26 4.81 -4.04
CA ILE A 374 -13.81 3.53 -3.47
C ILE A 374 -14.77 2.44 -3.99
N PRO A 375 -14.38 1.59 -4.95
CA PRO A 375 -15.31 0.68 -5.61
C PRO A 375 -15.54 -0.61 -4.80
N HIS A 376 -14.73 -0.83 -3.76
CA HIS A 376 -14.69 -2.07 -3.00
C HIS A 376 -15.51 -1.97 -1.73
N LEU A 377 -16.80 -2.31 -1.84
CA LEU A 377 -17.73 -2.41 -0.73
C LEU A 377 -17.99 -3.87 -0.38
N PHE A 378 -17.83 -4.22 0.90
CA PHE A 378 -18.11 -5.56 1.42
C PHE A 378 -19.22 -5.48 2.47
N GLU A 379 -20.27 -6.25 2.27
CA GLU A 379 -21.45 -6.30 3.14
C GLU A 379 -21.36 -7.51 4.07
N LEU A 380 -21.25 -7.29 5.38
CA LEU A 380 -21.22 -8.39 6.37
C LEU A 380 -22.60 -8.57 7.03
N PRO A 381 -23.21 -9.77 6.94
CA PRO A 381 -24.51 -10.04 7.54
C PRO A 381 -24.43 -10.13 9.07
N ILE A 382 -25.58 -9.92 9.73
CA ILE A 382 -25.76 -10.23 11.14
C ILE A 382 -25.93 -11.75 11.24
N ARG A 383 -24.87 -12.43 11.67
CA ARG A 383 -24.85 -13.88 11.88
C ARG A 383 -24.59 -14.19 13.36
N PRO A 384 -25.36 -15.09 13.98
CA PRO A 384 -25.09 -15.53 15.34
C PRO A 384 -23.69 -16.12 15.51
N THR A 385 -23.20 -16.84 14.51
CA THR A 385 -21.85 -17.43 14.48
C THR A 385 -20.78 -16.34 14.53
N LEU A 386 -20.85 -15.36 13.62
CA LEU A 386 -19.93 -14.22 13.61
C LEU A 386 -19.94 -13.44 14.94
N SER A 387 -21.12 -13.22 15.54
CA SER A 387 -21.22 -12.59 16.85
C SER A 387 -20.58 -13.45 17.96
N ALA A 388 -20.86 -14.76 17.98
CA ALA A 388 -20.32 -15.69 18.97
C ALA A 388 -18.82 -15.92 18.81
N SER A 389 -18.29 -15.81 17.59
CA SER A 389 -16.85 -15.94 17.31
C SER A 389 -16.03 -14.94 18.11
N GLY A 390 -16.57 -13.73 18.31
CA GLY A 390 -15.94 -12.68 19.12
C GLY A 390 -15.79 -13.01 20.61
N ASP A 391 -16.63 -13.91 21.13
CA ASP A 391 -16.61 -14.35 22.53
C ASP A 391 -15.96 -15.72 22.72
N SER A 392 -15.91 -16.53 21.65
CA SER A 392 -15.41 -17.91 21.69
C SER A 392 -13.88 -18.03 21.77
N GLY A 393 -13.16 -16.96 21.44
CA GLY A 393 -11.71 -16.98 21.33
C GLY A 393 -11.17 -17.61 20.05
N MET A 394 -12.04 -17.85 19.05
CA MET A 394 -11.70 -18.37 17.73
C MET A 394 -12.38 -17.51 16.66
N PRO A 395 -11.63 -16.92 15.70
CA PRO A 395 -12.22 -16.12 14.62
C PRO A 395 -13.14 -16.94 13.71
N GLU A 396 -14.21 -16.32 13.21
CA GLU A 396 -15.21 -16.95 12.32
C GLU A 396 -14.56 -17.60 11.10
N VAL A 397 -13.61 -16.93 10.45
CA VAL A 397 -12.94 -17.44 9.23
C VAL A 397 -12.10 -18.70 9.49
N VAL A 398 -11.75 -18.97 10.76
CA VAL A 398 -11.06 -20.18 11.17
C VAL A 398 -12.07 -21.25 11.61
N ALA A 399 -13.15 -20.84 12.29
CA ALA A 399 -14.18 -21.73 12.79
C ALA A 399 -15.05 -22.33 11.68
N ASP A 400 -15.40 -21.53 10.66
CA ASP A 400 -16.17 -21.95 9.48
C ASP A 400 -15.52 -21.43 8.17
N PRO A 401 -14.41 -22.04 7.71
CA PRO A 401 -13.66 -21.57 6.54
C PRO A 401 -14.40 -21.70 5.20
N GLN A 402 -15.54 -22.41 5.17
CA GLN A 402 -16.39 -22.59 3.97
C GLN A 402 -17.74 -21.86 4.11
N GLY A 403 -17.89 -21.07 5.17
CA GLY A 403 -19.09 -20.29 5.43
C GLY A 403 -19.20 -19.05 4.54
N ASP A 404 -20.41 -18.53 4.42
CA ASP A 404 -20.73 -17.31 3.67
C ASP A 404 -19.93 -16.09 4.16
N VAL A 405 -19.72 -15.99 5.48
CA VAL A 405 -18.91 -14.93 6.08
C VAL A 405 -17.43 -15.09 5.72
N ALA A 406 -16.91 -16.33 5.70
CA ALA A 406 -15.53 -16.59 5.31
C ALA A 406 -15.28 -16.20 3.85
N ASP A 407 -16.21 -16.50 2.94
CA ASP A 407 -16.12 -16.08 1.53
C ASP A 407 -16.06 -14.55 1.38
N ILE A 408 -16.85 -13.80 2.16
CA ILE A 408 -16.80 -12.33 2.14
C ILE A 408 -15.43 -11.84 2.60
N PHE A 409 -14.88 -12.42 3.67
CA PHE A 409 -13.55 -12.09 4.16
C PHE A 409 -12.44 -12.49 3.17
N GLN A 410 -12.55 -13.64 2.51
CA GLN A 410 -11.62 -14.05 1.44
C GLN A 410 -11.60 -13.01 0.32
N ASN A 411 -12.77 -12.58 -0.16
CA ASN A 411 -12.87 -11.52 -1.18
C ASN A 411 -12.28 -10.18 -0.69
N LEU A 412 -12.50 -9.82 0.59
CA LEU A 412 -11.87 -8.64 1.20
C LEU A 412 -10.34 -8.79 1.26
N GLY A 413 -9.83 -9.97 1.64
CA GLY A 413 -8.41 -10.29 1.69
C GLY A 413 -7.76 -10.17 0.32
N VAL A 414 -8.37 -10.77 -0.70
CA VAL A 414 -7.99 -10.64 -2.12
C VAL A 414 -7.90 -9.17 -2.53
N CYS A 415 -8.96 -8.40 -2.27
CA CYS A 415 -8.98 -6.96 -2.57
C CYS A 415 -7.84 -6.20 -1.88
N VAL A 416 -7.61 -6.43 -0.58
CA VAL A 416 -6.53 -5.76 0.16
C VAL A 416 -5.17 -6.11 -0.42
N VAL A 417 -4.93 -7.39 -0.74
CA VAL A 417 -3.68 -7.87 -1.35
C VAL A 417 -3.43 -7.17 -2.69
N GLN A 418 -4.42 -7.19 -3.58
CA GLN A 418 -4.35 -6.58 -4.92
C GLN A 418 -4.09 -5.07 -4.83
N GLN A 419 -4.83 -4.36 -3.98
CA GLN A 419 -4.68 -2.91 -3.85
C GLN A 419 -3.33 -2.53 -3.24
N CYS A 420 -2.82 -3.28 -2.25
CA CYS A 420 -1.47 -3.06 -1.73
C CYS A 420 -0.38 -3.32 -2.78
N ALA A 421 -0.59 -4.29 -3.67
CA ALA A 421 0.34 -4.55 -4.77
C ALA A 421 0.33 -3.39 -5.80
N LYS A 422 -0.86 -2.91 -6.17
CA LYS A 422 -1.10 -1.74 -7.03
C LYS A 422 -0.46 -0.46 -6.50
N ILE A 423 -0.68 -0.14 -5.21
CA ILE A 423 -0.11 1.04 -4.55
C ILE A 423 1.43 1.01 -4.61
N ARG A 424 2.04 -0.17 -4.43
CA ARG A 424 3.50 -0.33 -4.43
C ARG A 424 4.14 -0.16 -5.80
N GLN A 425 3.47 -0.61 -6.86
CA GLN A 425 4.02 -0.47 -8.22
C GLN A 425 3.96 0.97 -8.76
N GLN A 426 3.45 1.94 -7.98
CA GLN A 426 3.29 3.34 -8.38
C GLN A 426 2.75 3.43 -9.80
N VAL A 427 1.51 2.98 -10.00
CA VAL A 427 0.80 3.29 -11.24
C VAL A 427 0.90 4.80 -11.42
N SER A 428 1.68 5.19 -12.45
CA SER A 428 2.09 6.56 -12.81
C SER A 428 1.06 7.59 -12.39
N THR A 429 1.49 8.70 -11.77
CA THR A 429 0.63 9.85 -11.42
C THR A 429 -0.26 10.22 -12.60
N ALA A 430 -1.47 9.67 -12.57
CA ALA A 430 -2.48 9.80 -13.61
C ALA A 430 -2.85 11.26 -13.81
N VAL A 431 -2.77 12.07 -12.75
CA VAL A 431 -3.24 13.46 -12.76
C VAL A 431 -2.13 14.38 -12.34
N MET A 432 -1.86 15.39 -13.17
CA MET A 432 -0.88 16.43 -12.90
C MET A 432 -1.43 17.79 -13.28
N TYR A 433 -1.02 18.84 -12.56
CA TYR A 433 -1.32 20.22 -12.94
C TYR A 433 -0.19 20.77 -13.82
N ASP A 434 -0.53 21.18 -15.03
CA ASP A 434 0.39 21.86 -15.94
C ASP A 434 0.22 23.38 -15.82
N LYS A 435 1.21 24.02 -15.19
CA LYS A 435 1.23 25.47 -14.99
C LYS A 435 1.33 26.28 -16.28
N SER A 436 1.90 25.72 -17.35
CA SER A 436 2.12 26.45 -18.60
C SER A 436 0.82 26.73 -19.34
N ILE A 437 -0.11 25.77 -19.27
CA ILE A 437 -1.42 25.82 -19.91
C ILE A 437 -2.57 26.00 -18.91
N LYS A 438 -2.24 26.12 -17.61
CA LYS A 438 -3.18 26.25 -16.49
C LYS A 438 -4.29 25.19 -16.50
N ALA A 439 -3.94 23.94 -16.82
CA ALA A 439 -4.89 22.85 -16.92
C ALA A 439 -4.46 21.63 -16.10
N ILE A 440 -5.44 20.86 -15.63
CA ILE A 440 -5.22 19.57 -15.00
C ILE A 440 -5.20 18.51 -16.10
N LYS A 441 -4.04 17.87 -16.30
CA LYS A 441 -3.86 16.75 -17.21
C LYS A 441 -4.26 15.46 -16.51
N VAL A 442 -5.20 14.73 -17.08
CA VAL A 442 -5.71 13.45 -16.56
C VAL A 442 -5.41 12.36 -17.57
N LYS A 443 -4.67 11.35 -17.13
CA LYS A 443 -4.40 10.08 -17.82
C LYS A 443 -5.06 8.98 -17.00
N VAL A 444 -6.15 8.40 -17.49
CA VAL A 444 -6.86 7.36 -16.74
C VAL A 444 -5.99 6.09 -16.70
N PRO A 445 -5.76 5.48 -15.52
CA PRO A 445 -4.89 4.30 -15.39
C PRO A 445 -5.22 3.14 -16.34
N GLU A 446 -6.51 2.94 -16.65
CA GLU A 446 -6.98 1.77 -17.40
C GLU A 446 -7.23 2.05 -18.90
N SER A 447 -7.45 3.30 -19.33
CA SER A 447 -7.92 3.57 -20.70
C SER A 447 -6.85 4.13 -21.66
N ASN A 448 -5.61 4.37 -21.20
CA ASN A 448 -4.57 5.10 -21.97
C ASN A 448 -5.02 6.47 -22.53
N GLU A 449 -6.24 6.92 -22.18
CA GLU A 449 -6.82 8.17 -22.61
C GLU A 449 -6.23 9.31 -21.79
N GLU A 450 -5.84 10.39 -22.47
CA GLU A 450 -5.32 11.60 -21.86
C GLU A 450 -6.18 12.80 -22.26
N PHE A 451 -6.64 13.57 -21.28
CA PHE A 451 -7.47 14.76 -21.49
C PHE A 451 -7.13 15.86 -20.49
N LEU A 452 -7.59 17.06 -20.79
CA LEU A 452 -7.36 18.27 -19.99
C LEU A 452 -8.67 18.72 -19.33
N LEU A 453 -8.57 19.15 -18.08
CA LEU A 453 -9.68 19.73 -17.32
C LEU A 453 -9.31 21.13 -16.83
N HIS A 454 -10.29 22.04 -16.83
CA HIS A 454 -10.12 23.35 -16.20
C HIS A 454 -10.11 23.20 -14.66
N PRO A 455 -9.16 23.82 -13.93
CA PRO A 455 -9.12 23.73 -12.47
C PRO A 455 -10.43 24.15 -11.79
N ALA A 456 -11.05 25.26 -12.23
CA ALA A 456 -12.32 25.72 -11.66
C ALA A 456 -13.45 24.69 -11.89
N THR A 457 -13.47 24.00 -13.03
CA THR A 457 -14.44 22.93 -13.32
C THR A 457 -14.27 21.77 -12.34
N VAL A 458 -13.04 21.34 -12.08
CA VAL A 458 -12.75 20.28 -11.11
C VAL A 458 -13.18 20.69 -9.70
N ARG A 459 -12.81 21.91 -9.27
CA ARG A 459 -13.14 22.42 -7.94
C ARG A 459 -14.65 22.58 -7.72
N ARG A 460 -15.37 23.08 -8.73
CA ARG A 460 -16.82 23.25 -8.68
C ARG A 460 -17.53 21.92 -8.55
N ASN A 461 -17.07 20.89 -9.25
CA ASN A 461 -17.64 19.54 -9.17
C ASN A 461 -17.30 18.79 -7.87
N ASP A 462 -16.85 19.45 -6.81
CA ASP A 462 -16.64 18.76 -5.53
C ASP A 462 -17.97 18.20 -4.96
N ARG A 463 -17.97 16.89 -4.67
CA ARG A 463 -19.13 16.16 -4.13
C ARG A 463 -19.07 15.97 -2.61
N SER A 464 -18.17 16.67 -1.92
CA SER A 464 -18.01 16.48 -0.48
C SER A 464 -19.21 17.02 0.31
N ALA A 465 -19.46 16.46 1.49
CA ALA A 465 -20.44 16.98 2.46
C ALA A 465 -20.27 18.47 2.87
N GLN A 466 -19.14 19.13 2.56
CA GLN A 466 -19.02 20.58 2.77
C GLN A 466 -19.55 21.38 1.57
N SER A 467 -19.54 20.77 0.39
CA SER A 467 -20.00 21.36 -0.87
C SER A 467 -21.37 20.84 -1.31
N VAL A 468 -21.95 19.90 -0.56
CA VAL A 468 -23.28 19.32 -0.79
C VAL A 468 -24.07 19.34 0.53
N ASP A 469 -25.36 19.65 0.47
CA ASP A 469 -26.24 19.59 1.63
C ASP A 469 -26.52 18.14 2.05
N GLU A 470 -26.35 17.87 3.35
CA GLU A 470 -26.48 16.51 3.90
C GLU A 470 -27.93 15.98 3.89
N TRP A 471 -28.92 16.86 3.79
CA TRP A 471 -30.34 16.51 3.83
C TRP A 471 -31.00 16.57 2.46
N THR A 472 -30.61 17.51 1.60
CA THR A 472 -31.21 17.69 0.27
C THR A 472 -30.36 17.10 -0.87
N GLY A 473 -29.06 16.91 -0.66
CA GLY A 473 -28.14 16.50 -1.72
C GLY A 473 -27.84 17.61 -2.73
N GLU A 474 -28.32 18.84 -2.49
CA GLU A 474 -28.07 19.98 -3.37
C GLU A 474 -26.66 20.54 -3.17
N GLN A 475 -26.06 20.96 -4.27
CA GLN A 475 -24.73 21.56 -4.28
C GLN A 475 -24.77 22.93 -3.60
N LYS A 476 -24.01 23.08 -2.52
CA LYS A 476 -23.87 24.33 -1.76
C LYS A 476 -23.01 25.36 -2.47
N LEU A 477 -22.05 24.90 -3.29
CA LEU A 477 -21.19 25.78 -4.07
C LEU A 477 -21.96 26.39 -5.23
N GLN A 478 -22.02 27.73 -5.24
CA GLN A 478 -22.51 28.49 -6.38
C GLN A 478 -21.38 28.72 -7.38
N TYR A 479 -21.72 28.91 -8.66
CA TYR A 479 -20.74 29.09 -9.73
C TYR A 479 -19.72 30.22 -9.45
N GLY A 480 -20.17 31.31 -8.81
CA GLY A 480 -19.35 32.48 -8.49
C GLY A 480 -18.48 32.36 -7.23
N ASP A 481 -18.59 31.28 -6.46
CA ASP A 481 -17.82 31.10 -5.22
C ASP A 481 -16.37 30.69 -5.49
N ILE A 482 -16.09 30.17 -6.70
CA ILE A 482 -14.78 29.65 -7.11
C ILE A 482 -14.19 30.56 -8.20
N PRO A 483 -13.01 31.19 -7.96
CA PRO A 483 -12.31 31.98 -8.97
C PRO A 483 -11.97 31.14 -10.21
N GLU A 484 -12.10 31.71 -11.41
CA GLU A 484 -11.73 31.02 -12.66
C GLU A 484 -10.22 30.76 -12.76
N ASP A 485 -9.40 31.57 -12.09
CA ASP A 485 -7.95 31.46 -12.06
C ASP A 485 -7.44 30.59 -10.88
N ILE A 486 -8.30 29.84 -10.21
CA ILE A 486 -7.89 28.96 -9.11
C ILE A 486 -6.90 27.91 -9.60
N GLU A 487 -5.77 27.77 -8.89
CA GLU A 487 -4.74 26.79 -9.21
C GLU A 487 -4.59 25.80 -8.04
N PRO A 488 -4.50 24.48 -8.29
CA PRO A 488 -4.29 23.52 -7.21
C PRO A 488 -2.89 23.71 -6.61
N GLU A 489 -2.81 23.72 -5.28
CA GLU A 489 -1.53 23.78 -4.56
C GLU A 489 -0.78 22.45 -4.68
N GLU A 490 -1.52 21.34 -4.63
CA GLU A 490 -0.96 20.00 -4.65
C GLU A 490 -1.97 19.00 -5.23
N ILE A 491 -1.49 18.07 -6.06
CA ILE A 491 -2.27 16.91 -6.53
C ILE A 491 -1.51 15.65 -6.16
N ARG A 492 -2.19 14.69 -5.50
CA ARG A 492 -1.60 13.41 -5.11
C ARG A 492 -2.54 12.25 -5.46
N PRO A 493 -2.00 11.12 -5.93
CA PRO A 493 -2.79 9.89 -6.09
C PRO A 493 -3.25 9.37 -4.73
N MET A 494 -4.51 8.94 -4.64
CA MET A 494 -5.10 8.23 -3.50
C MET A 494 -5.37 6.79 -3.93
N GLY A 495 -4.30 6.01 -4.09
CA GLY A 495 -4.38 4.68 -4.69
C GLY A 495 -4.79 4.77 -6.16
N ASN A 496 -5.52 3.76 -6.64
CA ASN A 496 -5.90 3.64 -8.06
C ASN A 496 -7.32 4.14 -8.37
N TYR A 497 -7.99 4.78 -7.42
CA TYR A 497 -9.41 5.14 -7.54
C TYR A 497 -9.69 6.64 -7.54
N ALA A 498 -8.81 7.45 -6.96
CA ALA A 498 -9.01 8.89 -6.86
C ALA A 498 -7.68 9.66 -6.76
N VAL A 499 -7.78 10.99 -6.87
CA VAL A 499 -6.70 11.92 -6.51
C VAL A 499 -7.19 12.87 -5.42
N SER A 500 -6.28 13.20 -4.50
CA SER A 500 -6.48 14.28 -3.54
C SER A 500 -5.91 15.56 -4.15
N ILE A 501 -6.73 16.62 -4.18
CA ILE A 501 -6.36 17.95 -4.67
C ILE A 501 -6.49 18.94 -3.52
N THR A 502 -5.38 19.59 -3.17
CA THR A 502 -5.35 20.67 -2.19
C THR A 502 -5.51 22.00 -2.92
N TRP A 503 -6.46 22.81 -2.45
CA TRP A 503 -6.84 24.08 -3.07
C TRP A 503 -6.48 25.28 -2.17
N PRO A 504 -6.23 26.47 -2.75
CA PRO A 504 -5.87 27.69 -2.01
C PRO A 504 -6.96 28.20 -1.06
N ASP A 505 -8.22 27.77 -1.26
CA ASP A 505 -9.34 28.07 -0.37
C ASP A 505 -9.30 27.25 0.95
N GLY A 506 -8.23 26.46 1.16
CA GLY A 506 -8.03 25.60 2.31
C GLY A 506 -8.78 24.25 2.19
N PHE A 507 -9.42 23.99 1.05
CA PHE A 507 -10.18 22.78 0.82
C PHE A 507 -9.30 21.64 0.27
N SER A 508 -9.54 20.43 0.75
CA SER A 508 -8.88 19.21 0.25
C SER A 508 -9.95 18.31 -0.37
N GLN A 509 -10.00 18.35 -1.70
CA GLN A 509 -10.95 17.61 -2.52
C GLN A 509 -10.42 16.20 -2.79
N ILE A 510 -11.31 15.21 -2.72
CA ILE A 510 -11.05 13.86 -3.24
C ILE A 510 -11.83 13.77 -4.55
N ALA A 511 -11.12 13.61 -5.66
CA ALA A 511 -11.70 13.52 -7.00
C ALA A 511 -11.49 12.10 -7.55
N PRO A 512 -12.53 11.24 -7.56
CA PRO A 512 -12.49 9.94 -8.21
C PRO A 512 -12.13 10.03 -9.69
N TYR A 513 -11.42 9.04 -10.24
CA TYR A 513 -11.05 9.03 -11.65
C TYR A 513 -12.27 9.00 -12.58
N ASP A 514 -13.29 8.21 -12.24
CA ASP A 514 -14.56 8.15 -12.98
C ASP A 514 -15.26 9.52 -13.02
N GLN A 515 -15.19 10.24 -11.90
CA GLN A 515 -15.73 11.57 -11.82
C GLN A 515 -15.00 12.51 -12.77
N LEU A 516 -13.65 12.53 -12.73
CA LEU A 516 -12.83 13.35 -13.62
C LEU A 516 -13.10 13.03 -15.10
N GLN A 517 -13.31 11.76 -15.45
CA GLN A 517 -13.61 11.34 -16.82
C GLN A 517 -14.97 11.85 -17.34
N SER A 518 -15.94 12.04 -16.43
CA SER A 518 -17.27 12.55 -16.75
C SER A 518 -17.35 14.08 -16.87
N MET A 519 -16.30 14.81 -16.47
CA MET A 519 -16.29 16.28 -16.48
C MET A 519 -16.14 16.86 -17.88
N GLU A 520 -16.61 18.10 -18.05
CA GLU A 520 -16.44 18.85 -19.30
C GLU A 520 -14.95 19.07 -19.58
N ARG A 521 -14.51 18.59 -20.75
CA ARG A 521 -13.12 18.61 -21.17
C ARG A 521 -12.74 19.96 -21.73
N LEU A 522 -11.50 20.34 -21.51
CA LEU A 522 -10.92 21.54 -22.08
C LEU A 522 -10.55 21.28 -23.55
N VAL A 523 -11.33 21.86 -24.47
CA VAL A 523 -11.16 21.65 -25.92
C VAL A 523 -10.09 22.59 -26.52
N ASP A 524 -10.00 23.82 -25.99
CA ASP A 524 -9.04 24.84 -26.41
C ASP A 524 -8.06 25.16 -25.28
N VAL A 525 -6.80 24.79 -25.46
CA VAL A 525 -5.73 25.07 -24.49
C VAL A 525 -5.51 26.59 -24.42
N PRO A 526 -5.55 27.23 -23.23
CA PRO A 526 -5.24 28.64 -23.11
C PRO A 526 -3.81 28.86 -23.62
N GLN A 527 -3.65 29.73 -24.61
CA GLN A 527 -2.33 30.06 -25.14
C GLN A 527 -1.46 30.62 -24.01
N PRO A 528 -0.22 30.13 -23.82
CA PRO A 528 0.66 30.64 -22.78
C PRO A 528 0.84 32.15 -22.99
N ILE A 529 0.54 32.93 -21.96
CA ILE A 529 0.76 34.38 -21.98
C ILE A 529 2.29 34.57 -22.08
N PRO A 530 2.82 35.21 -23.13
CA PRO A 530 4.26 35.42 -23.24
C PRO A 530 4.74 36.27 -22.06
N ALA A 531 5.85 35.80 -21.47
CA ALA A 531 6.45 36.27 -20.22
C ALA A 531 6.82 37.76 -20.20
#